data_AF-A0A949EF65-F1
#
_entry.id   AF-A0A949EF65-F1
#
_cell.length_a   1.000
_cell.length_b   1.000
_cell.length_c   1.000
_cell.angle_alpha   90.00
_cell.angle_beta   90.00
_cell.angle_gamma   90.00
#
_symmetry.space_group_name_H-M   'P 1'
#
loop_
_entity.id
_entity.type
_entity.pdbx_description
1 polymer ?
#
loop_
_entity_poly.entity_id
_entity_poly.type
_entity_poly.pdbx_seq_one_letter_code
_entity_poly.pdbx_strand_id
1 'polypeptide(L)'
;MFAWNQFLRTTTTRSLYLLGAGASAPEISRGAQLSKEVRRLFWENGVFPASAQPTSSLKSAILKESTGFQQDDCFITQRELDDLTPPEFMEVAVAQLLTRKERICPVQYQIFDLFYPSFIFNFNVDNLADCIHWKHEAHYPHLKIEPLIAHAEFMQKALTWLAIPACVAEYFPYWRPVPESPFITSTEPYQARYRRLKDVFSTIRNVCLIGYSFGAWGGGIDDAESFEMLTDLLRWQPKPVLVVNPEPYNLIYLLEGSIKQKVFGLPCKWNILSKFIATGLFHKTYLASAGSIKRFTYSFLRFDEFMSEYNERMLEYDRSDVDTVLRQGFKMYQY
;
A
#
# COMPACT_ATOMS: atom_id res chain seq x y z
N MET A 1 3.77 11.86 20.70
CA MET A 1 2.44 12.40 21.10
C MET A 1 1.54 12.37 19.88
N PHE A 2 0.29 11.88 19.99
CA PHE A 2 -0.63 11.77 18.85
C PHE A 2 -1.19 13.13 18.43
N ALA A 3 -1.05 13.49 17.16
CA ALA A 3 -1.52 14.76 16.61
C ALA A 3 -2.98 14.74 16.12
N TRP A 4 -3.93 14.32 16.97
CA TRP A 4 -5.35 14.16 16.61
C TRP A 4 -6.01 15.44 16.08
N ASN A 5 -5.69 16.60 16.66
CA ASN A 5 -6.22 17.88 16.18
C ASN A 5 -5.76 18.18 14.75
N GLN A 6 -4.52 17.82 14.41
CA GLN A 6 -4.02 18.00 13.06
C GLN A 6 -4.67 17.01 12.09
N PHE A 7 -4.92 15.77 12.55
CA PHE A 7 -5.68 14.79 11.78
C PHE A 7 -7.09 15.30 11.45
N LEU A 8 -7.83 15.81 12.44
CA LEU A 8 -9.15 16.41 12.23
C LEU A 8 -9.13 17.55 11.21
N ARG A 9 -8.12 18.41 11.24
CA ARG A 9 -7.96 19.50 10.25
C ARG A 9 -7.75 18.93 8.85
N THR A 10 -6.95 17.88 8.72
CA THR A 10 -6.71 17.26 7.41
C THR A 10 -7.99 16.66 6.82
N THR A 11 -8.84 16.03 7.63
CA THR A 11 -10.08 15.40 7.14
C THR A 11 -11.23 16.37 6.88
N THR A 12 -11.22 17.56 7.49
CA THR A 12 -12.31 18.55 7.39
C THR A 12 -12.04 19.72 6.46
N THR A 13 -10.86 19.76 5.82
CA THR A 13 -10.49 20.82 4.88
C THR A 13 -9.85 20.24 3.64
N ARG A 14 -9.78 21.01 2.55
CA ARG A 14 -9.09 20.61 1.32
C ARG A 14 -7.62 20.34 1.63
N SER A 15 -7.23 19.07 1.63
CA SER A 15 -5.89 18.62 1.98
C SER A 15 -5.22 17.91 0.82
N LEU A 16 -3.90 17.82 0.89
CA LEU A 16 -3.09 16.98 0.01
C LEU A 16 -2.78 15.70 0.78
N TYR A 17 -3.13 14.54 0.22
CA TYR A 17 -2.79 13.24 0.77
C TYR A 17 -1.74 12.56 -0.10
N LEU A 18 -0.59 12.20 0.49
CA LEU A 18 0.43 11.37 -0.17
C LEU A 18 0.28 9.95 0.40
N LEU A 19 -0.09 9.00 -0.46
CA LEU A 19 -0.30 7.61 -0.08
C LEU A 19 0.89 6.79 -0.54
N GLY A 20 1.53 6.08 0.40
CA GLY A 20 2.57 5.10 0.12
C GLY A 20 2.14 3.69 0.51
N ALA A 21 3.07 2.74 0.48
CA ALA A 21 2.78 1.32 0.68
C ALA A 21 2.03 1.02 2.00
N GLY A 22 2.27 1.81 3.05
CA GLY A 22 1.56 1.66 4.32
C GLY A 22 0.07 2.00 4.25
N ALA A 23 -0.40 2.71 3.21
CA ALA A 23 -1.82 2.91 2.96
C ALA A 23 -2.51 1.62 2.47
N SER A 24 -1.78 0.77 1.74
CA SER A 24 -2.30 -0.50 1.20
C SER A 24 -2.14 -1.69 2.15
N ALA A 25 -1.27 -1.58 3.16
CA ALA A 25 -1.08 -2.66 4.12
C ALA A 25 -2.37 -2.94 4.94
N PRO A 26 -2.73 -4.20 5.20
CA PRO A 26 -2.06 -5.45 4.80
C PRO A 26 -2.62 -6.07 3.51
N GLU A 27 -3.49 -5.37 2.76
CA GLU A 27 -4.15 -5.93 1.57
C GLU A 27 -3.16 -6.39 0.51
N ILE A 28 -2.02 -5.71 0.43
CA ILE A 28 -0.86 -6.16 -0.30
C ILE A 28 0.12 -6.78 0.70
N SER A 29 0.40 -8.07 0.47
CA SER A 29 1.33 -8.86 1.27
C SER A 29 2.73 -8.24 1.31
N ARG A 30 3.39 -8.32 2.47
CA ARG A 30 4.81 -7.92 2.58
C ARG A 30 5.68 -8.84 1.72
N GLY A 31 6.88 -8.40 1.32
CA GLY A 31 7.77 -9.20 0.46
C GLY A 31 7.96 -10.67 0.88
N ALA A 32 8.08 -10.94 2.19
CA ALA A 32 8.20 -12.31 2.71
C ALA A 32 6.92 -13.16 2.60
N GLN A 33 5.75 -12.52 2.56
CA GLN A 33 4.46 -13.20 2.29
C GLN A 33 4.23 -13.30 0.78
N LEU A 34 4.62 -12.27 0.02
CA LEU A 34 4.55 -12.28 -1.44
C LEU A 34 5.37 -13.43 -2.02
N SER A 35 6.55 -13.72 -1.48
CA SER A 35 7.35 -14.89 -1.89
C SER A 35 6.63 -16.21 -1.63
N LYS A 36 5.96 -16.37 -0.48
CA LYS A 36 5.14 -17.54 -0.16
C LYS A 36 3.97 -17.69 -1.13
N GLU A 37 3.27 -16.61 -1.44
CA GLU A 37 2.14 -16.62 -2.39
C GLU A 37 2.61 -16.93 -3.82
N VAL A 38 3.73 -16.37 -4.28
CA VAL A 38 4.30 -16.69 -5.60
C VAL A 38 4.70 -18.16 -5.69
N ARG A 39 5.38 -18.70 -4.66
CA ARG A 39 5.72 -20.13 -4.59
C ARG A 39 4.48 -21.02 -4.60
N ARG A 40 3.44 -20.64 -3.84
CA ARG A 40 2.15 -21.34 -3.83
C ARG A 40 1.52 -21.35 -5.21
N LEU A 41 1.45 -20.20 -5.89
CA LEU A 41 0.90 -20.10 -7.25
C LEU A 41 1.70 -20.93 -8.26
N PHE A 42 3.04 -20.91 -8.18
CA PHE A 42 3.88 -21.71 -9.07
C PHE A 42 3.69 -23.21 -8.82
N TRP A 43 3.60 -23.61 -7.56
CA TRP A 43 3.32 -24.98 -7.18
C TRP A 43 1.95 -25.46 -7.68
N GLU A 44 0.90 -24.68 -7.43
CA GLU A 44 -0.47 -24.98 -7.85
C GLU A 44 -0.65 -24.99 -9.38
N ASN A 45 0.21 -24.29 -10.11
CA ASN A 45 0.25 -24.35 -11.56
C ASN A 45 0.59 -25.76 -12.07
N GLY A 46 1.38 -26.53 -11.30
CA GLY A 46 1.67 -27.94 -11.57
C GLY A 46 2.57 -28.20 -12.78
N VAL A 47 3.12 -27.17 -13.41
CA VAL A 47 4.02 -27.29 -14.57
C VAL A 47 5.42 -26.81 -14.19
N PHE A 48 6.37 -27.74 -14.18
CA PHE A 48 7.76 -27.50 -13.79
C PHE A 48 8.70 -27.65 -14.99
N PRO A 49 9.64 -26.71 -15.21
CA PRO A 49 10.67 -26.88 -16.22
C PRO A 49 11.57 -28.10 -15.95
N ALA A 50 12.17 -28.64 -17.00
CA ALA A 50 13.11 -29.77 -16.88
C ALA A 50 14.47 -29.38 -16.27
N SER A 51 14.77 -28.08 -16.20
CA SER A 51 16.04 -27.55 -15.69
C SER A 51 15.84 -26.24 -14.93
N ALA A 52 16.82 -25.91 -14.09
CA ALA A 52 16.89 -24.62 -13.41
C ALA A 52 16.76 -23.46 -14.40
N GLN A 53 16.03 -22.44 -13.98
CA GLN A 53 15.72 -21.24 -14.74
C GLN A 53 16.66 -20.10 -14.34
N PRO A 54 17.02 -19.22 -15.29
CA PRO A 54 17.92 -18.11 -15.01
C PRO A 54 17.35 -17.18 -13.94
N THR A 55 18.25 -16.54 -13.20
CA THR A 55 17.88 -15.56 -12.16
C THR A 55 17.66 -14.19 -12.78
N SER A 56 16.51 -13.56 -12.50
CA SER A 56 16.25 -12.15 -12.80
C SER A 56 16.35 -11.28 -11.56
N SER A 57 16.53 -9.96 -11.73
CA SER A 57 16.58 -9.00 -10.61
C SER A 57 15.33 -9.10 -9.73
N LEU A 58 14.16 -9.30 -10.34
CA LEU A 58 12.89 -9.42 -9.65
C LEU A 58 12.75 -10.77 -8.94
N LYS A 59 13.16 -11.87 -9.58
CA LYS A 59 13.20 -13.21 -8.97
C LYS A 59 14.06 -13.19 -7.70
N SER A 60 15.26 -12.60 -7.76
CA SER A 60 16.14 -12.42 -6.60
C SER A 60 15.56 -11.53 -5.50
N ALA A 61 14.80 -10.50 -5.89
CA ALA A 61 14.21 -9.56 -4.95
C ALA A 61 13.06 -10.20 -4.15
N ILE A 62 12.25 -11.03 -4.80
CA ILE A 62 11.05 -11.66 -4.23
C ILE A 62 11.39 -13.00 -3.57
N LEU A 63 12.02 -13.94 -4.29
CA LEU A 63 12.30 -15.29 -3.81
C LEU A 63 13.58 -15.34 -2.95
N LYS A 64 13.59 -14.60 -1.85
CA LYS A 64 14.64 -14.72 -0.82
C LYS A 64 14.41 -15.99 0.00
N GLU A 65 15.50 -16.57 0.51
CA GLU A 65 15.43 -17.72 1.43
C GLU A 65 14.48 -17.39 2.59
N SER A 66 13.46 -18.22 2.78
CA SER A 66 12.48 -18.06 3.85
C SER A 66 12.40 -19.34 4.68
N THR A 67 12.53 -19.21 5.99
CA THR A 67 12.53 -20.35 6.93
C THR A 67 11.14 -20.97 7.15
N GLY A 68 10.10 -20.59 6.39
CA GLY A 68 8.69 -20.81 6.77
C GLY A 68 7.76 -21.48 5.74
N PHE A 69 8.26 -22.01 4.62
CA PHE A 69 7.45 -22.78 3.67
C PHE A 69 7.89 -24.26 3.64
N GLN A 70 7.41 -25.07 4.58
CA GLN A 70 7.51 -26.52 4.43
C GLN A 70 6.31 -26.97 3.61
N GLN A 71 6.57 -27.65 2.49
CA GLN A 71 5.57 -28.45 1.81
C GLN A 71 5.55 -29.80 2.50
N ASP A 72 4.42 -30.11 3.13
CA ASP A 72 4.20 -31.45 3.66
C ASP A 72 4.15 -32.45 2.48
N ASP A 73 4.84 -33.58 2.60
CA ASP A 73 4.81 -34.72 1.67
C ASP A 73 5.39 -34.50 0.25
N CYS A 74 6.42 -33.67 0.05
CA CYS A 74 7.07 -33.50 -1.26
C CYS A 74 8.61 -33.71 -1.24
N PHE A 75 9.14 -34.23 -2.36
CA PHE A 75 10.58 -34.35 -2.63
C PHE A 75 11.24 -33.06 -3.12
N ILE A 76 10.48 -32.07 -3.60
CA ILE A 76 11.03 -30.81 -4.12
C ILE A 76 11.22 -29.83 -2.95
N THR A 77 12.47 -29.43 -2.74
CA THR A 77 12.84 -28.42 -1.75
C THR A 77 12.41 -27.02 -2.20
N GLN A 78 12.26 -26.08 -1.26
CA GLN A 78 12.02 -24.67 -1.60
C GLN A 78 13.04 -24.11 -2.60
N ARG A 79 14.32 -24.48 -2.43
CA ARG A 79 15.39 -24.01 -3.28
C ARG A 79 15.24 -24.55 -4.70
N GLU A 80 14.87 -25.82 -4.86
CA GLU A 80 14.58 -26.39 -6.17
C GLU A 80 13.35 -25.73 -6.81
N LEU A 81 12.31 -25.44 -6.03
CA LEU A 81 11.15 -24.71 -6.52
C LEU A 81 11.52 -23.30 -7.02
N ASP A 82 12.34 -22.58 -6.25
CA ASP A 82 12.85 -21.25 -6.61
C ASP A 82 13.73 -21.35 -7.88
N ASP A 83 14.63 -22.33 -7.96
CA ASP A 83 15.48 -22.57 -9.12
C ASP A 83 14.64 -22.87 -10.37
N LEU A 84 13.58 -23.65 -10.23
CA LEU A 84 12.66 -24.01 -11.31
C LEU A 84 11.71 -22.88 -11.73
N THR A 85 11.49 -21.85 -10.90
CA THR A 85 10.54 -20.77 -11.21
C THR A 85 11.05 -19.90 -12.37
N PRO A 86 10.34 -19.81 -13.52
CA PRO A 86 10.75 -18.93 -14.62
C PRO A 86 10.63 -17.44 -14.27
N PRO A 87 11.54 -16.56 -14.73
CA PRO A 87 11.41 -15.11 -14.56
C PRO A 87 10.07 -14.54 -15.03
N GLU A 88 9.56 -15.01 -16.16
CA GLU A 88 8.30 -14.55 -16.76
C GLU A 88 7.10 -14.96 -15.91
N PHE A 89 7.12 -16.16 -15.32
CA PHE A 89 6.10 -16.59 -14.37
C PHE A 89 6.05 -15.64 -13.19
N MET A 90 7.24 -15.31 -12.65
CA MET A 90 7.38 -14.38 -11.54
C MET A 90 6.64 -13.09 -11.88
N GLU A 91 7.04 -12.42 -12.96
CA GLU A 91 6.52 -11.10 -13.37
C GLU A 91 4.99 -11.07 -13.42
N VAL A 92 4.39 -12.08 -14.04
CA VAL A 92 2.94 -12.19 -14.17
C VAL A 92 2.27 -12.49 -12.83
N ALA A 93 2.81 -13.44 -12.05
CA ALA A 93 2.25 -13.80 -10.75
C ALA A 93 2.25 -12.60 -9.78
N VAL A 94 3.34 -11.82 -9.74
CA VAL A 94 3.38 -10.61 -8.92
C VAL A 94 2.44 -9.54 -9.45
N ALA A 95 2.37 -9.31 -10.76
CA ALA A 95 1.40 -8.37 -11.32
C ALA A 95 -0.04 -8.74 -10.92
N GLN A 96 -0.39 -10.02 -10.94
CA GLN A 96 -1.71 -10.53 -10.50
C GLN A 96 -1.94 -10.45 -9.00
N LEU A 97 -0.91 -10.65 -8.18
CA LEU A 97 -1.03 -10.51 -6.72
C LEU A 97 -1.11 -9.05 -6.29
N LEU A 98 -0.45 -8.14 -7.02
CA LEU A 98 -0.46 -6.71 -6.75
C LEU A 98 -1.68 -6.00 -7.33
N THR A 99 -2.28 -6.52 -8.40
CA THR A 99 -3.51 -5.98 -8.98
C THR A 99 -4.70 -6.86 -8.62
N ARG A 100 -5.79 -6.29 -8.09
CA ARG A 100 -7.00 -7.10 -7.84
C ARG A 100 -7.98 -6.99 -9.00
N LYS A 101 -8.48 -8.13 -9.48
CA LYS A 101 -9.58 -8.20 -10.47
C LYS A 101 -10.93 -7.83 -9.86
N GLU A 102 -11.12 -8.16 -8.59
CA GLU A 102 -12.35 -7.87 -7.85
C GLU A 102 -12.35 -6.43 -7.34
N ARG A 103 -13.50 -5.74 -7.44
CA ARG A 103 -13.72 -4.40 -6.88
C ARG A 103 -13.78 -4.43 -5.35
N ILE A 104 -12.78 -5.01 -4.70
CA ILE A 104 -12.57 -4.84 -3.27
C ILE A 104 -12.14 -3.39 -3.11
N CYS A 105 -12.93 -2.62 -2.39
CA CYS A 105 -12.55 -1.30 -1.95
C CYS A 105 -12.22 -1.39 -0.46
N PRO A 106 -10.95 -1.53 -0.07
CA PRO A 106 -10.61 -1.68 1.32
C PRO A 106 -11.03 -0.44 2.12
N VAL A 107 -11.38 -0.63 3.39
CA VAL A 107 -11.83 0.46 4.26
C VAL A 107 -10.83 1.62 4.34
N GLN A 108 -9.52 1.35 4.22
CA GLN A 108 -8.47 2.36 4.15
C GLN A 108 -8.55 3.34 2.97
N TYR A 109 -9.24 2.96 1.90
CA TYR A 109 -9.49 3.78 0.72
C TYR A 109 -10.92 4.33 0.72
N GLN A 110 -11.89 3.55 1.20
CA GLN A 110 -13.28 4.03 1.38
C GLN A 110 -13.38 5.21 2.33
N ILE A 111 -12.51 5.28 3.35
CA ILE A 111 -12.63 6.31 4.38
C ILE A 111 -12.47 7.73 3.86
N PHE A 112 -11.83 7.90 2.69
CA PHE A 112 -11.74 9.20 2.02
C PHE A 112 -13.11 9.76 1.67
N ASP A 113 -14.12 8.92 1.45
CA ASP A 113 -15.50 9.34 1.18
C ASP A 113 -16.11 10.11 2.34
N LEU A 114 -15.57 9.98 3.56
CA LEU A 114 -15.97 10.76 4.72
C LEU A 114 -15.21 12.08 4.86
N PHE A 115 -14.16 12.29 4.08
CA PHE A 115 -13.29 13.47 4.18
C PHE A 115 -13.74 14.58 3.22
N TYR A 116 -13.28 15.79 3.49
CA TYR A 116 -13.50 16.94 2.60
C TYR A 116 -12.87 16.69 1.22
N PRO A 117 -13.50 17.13 0.10
CA PRO A 117 -12.94 17.03 -1.25
C PRO A 117 -11.48 17.50 -1.32
N SER A 118 -10.59 16.59 -1.69
CA SER A 118 -9.14 16.74 -1.48
C SER A 118 -8.35 16.21 -2.67
N PHE A 119 -7.06 16.49 -2.67
CA PHE A 119 -6.13 16.08 -3.71
C PHE A 119 -5.30 14.91 -3.19
N ILE A 120 -5.22 13.83 -3.96
CA ILE A 120 -4.60 12.57 -3.52
C ILE A 120 -3.50 12.21 -4.52
N PHE A 121 -2.28 12.12 -4.04
CA PHE A 121 -1.13 11.59 -4.76
C PHE A 121 -0.87 10.18 -4.25
N ASN A 122 -1.30 9.18 -5.03
CA ASN A 122 -1.12 7.77 -4.69
C ASN A 122 0.12 7.23 -5.40
N PHE A 123 1.15 6.92 -4.61
CA PHE A 123 2.38 6.30 -5.11
C PHE A 123 2.25 4.77 -5.23
N ASN A 124 1.14 4.18 -4.79
CA ASN A 124 0.90 2.76 -4.94
C ASN A 124 0.37 2.42 -6.33
N VAL A 125 0.90 1.36 -6.93
CA VAL A 125 0.51 0.85 -8.26
C VAL A 125 -0.54 -0.28 -8.20
N ASP A 126 -1.06 -0.56 -7.00
CA ASP A 126 -1.98 -1.68 -6.70
C ASP A 126 -3.44 -1.46 -7.11
N ASN A 127 -3.76 -0.26 -7.60
CA ASN A 127 -5.10 0.18 -8.02
C ASN A 127 -6.17 0.18 -6.92
N LEU A 128 -5.80 0.03 -5.64
CA LEU A 128 -6.78 0.04 -4.54
C LEU A 128 -7.43 1.41 -4.35
N ALA A 129 -6.75 2.48 -4.76
CA ALA A 129 -7.27 3.84 -4.73
C ALA A 129 -8.33 4.13 -5.82
N ASP A 130 -8.59 3.22 -6.75
CA ASP A 130 -9.58 3.42 -7.83
C ASP A 130 -11.02 3.50 -7.32
N CYS A 131 -11.25 3.03 -6.09
CA CYS A 131 -12.55 3.09 -5.47
C CYS A 131 -12.80 4.38 -4.67
N ILE A 132 -11.82 5.28 -4.57
CA ILE A 132 -12.02 6.59 -3.92
C ILE A 132 -13.05 7.39 -4.71
N HIS A 133 -14.02 7.99 -4.02
CA HIS A 133 -15.09 8.76 -4.65
C HIS A 133 -14.54 9.91 -5.52
N TRP A 134 -15.20 10.14 -6.67
CA TRP A 134 -14.84 11.15 -7.69
C TRP A 134 -14.78 12.61 -7.21
N LYS A 135 -15.22 12.87 -5.96
CA LYS A 135 -15.10 14.20 -5.34
C LYS A 135 -13.64 14.54 -5.01
N HIS A 136 -12.78 13.52 -4.93
CA HIS A 136 -11.35 13.67 -4.78
C HIS A 136 -10.67 13.69 -6.15
N GLU A 137 -9.60 14.47 -6.25
CA GLU A 137 -8.74 14.46 -7.43
C GLU A 137 -7.54 13.55 -7.14
N ALA A 138 -7.59 12.31 -7.65
CA ALA A 138 -6.56 11.29 -7.43
C ALA A 138 -5.60 11.18 -8.62
N HIS A 139 -4.30 11.24 -8.33
CA HIS A 139 -3.20 11.14 -9.29
C HIS A 139 -2.27 10.01 -8.90
N TYR A 140 -1.65 9.38 -9.90
CA TYR A 140 -0.80 8.20 -9.75
C TYR A 140 0.58 8.49 -10.35
N PRO A 141 1.51 9.12 -9.60
CA PRO A 141 2.83 9.49 -10.12
C PRO A 141 3.59 8.30 -10.69
N HIS A 142 3.51 7.14 -10.04
CA HIS A 142 4.17 5.88 -10.46
C HIS A 142 3.31 5.04 -11.40
N LEU A 143 2.29 5.65 -12.02
CA LEU A 143 1.34 4.99 -12.91
C LEU A 143 0.52 3.91 -12.19
N LYS A 144 -0.13 3.07 -13.00
CA LYS A 144 -0.98 1.96 -12.59
C LYS A 144 -0.59 0.73 -13.38
N ILE A 145 -0.72 -0.44 -12.79
CA ILE A 145 -0.69 -1.69 -13.54
C ILE A 145 -2.08 -1.90 -14.14
N GLU A 146 -2.19 -2.15 -15.44
CA GLU A 146 -3.48 -2.38 -16.10
C GLU A 146 -4.11 -3.72 -15.63
N PRO A 147 -5.18 -3.72 -14.82
CA PRO A 147 -5.73 -4.95 -14.25
C PRO A 147 -6.27 -5.89 -15.31
N LEU A 148 -6.83 -5.34 -16.40
CA LEU A 148 -7.39 -6.12 -17.50
C LEU A 148 -6.31 -6.96 -18.20
N ILE A 149 -5.09 -6.44 -18.29
CA ILE A 149 -3.96 -7.17 -18.87
C ILE A 149 -3.49 -8.22 -17.87
N ALA A 150 -3.21 -7.85 -16.62
CA ALA A 150 -2.68 -8.77 -15.61
C ALA A 150 -3.58 -10.01 -15.39
N HIS A 151 -4.91 -9.85 -15.50
CA HIS A 151 -5.90 -10.90 -15.24
C HIS A 151 -6.54 -11.51 -16.49
N ALA A 152 -6.01 -11.25 -17.68
CA ALA A 152 -6.61 -11.76 -18.91
C ALA A 152 -6.52 -13.30 -19.03
N GLU A 153 -7.48 -13.92 -19.72
CA GLU A 153 -7.49 -15.37 -19.92
C GLU A 153 -6.24 -15.87 -20.66
N PHE A 154 -5.72 -15.08 -21.60
CA PHE A 154 -4.47 -15.41 -22.28
C PHE A 154 -3.27 -15.39 -21.32
N MET A 155 -3.29 -14.57 -20.26
CA MET A 155 -2.25 -14.57 -19.23
C MET A 155 -2.32 -15.84 -18.39
N GLN A 156 -3.54 -16.23 -18.01
CA GLN A 156 -3.75 -17.48 -17.28
C GLN A 156 -3.28 -18.68 -18.10
N LYS A 157 -3.60 -18.69 -19.41
CA LYS A 157 -3.08 -19.68 -20.35
C LYS A 157 -1.55 -19.60 -20.46
N ALA A 158 -0.96 -18.41 -20.62
CA ALA A 158 0.50 -18.27 -20.67
C ALA A 158 1.15 -18.85 -19.41
N LEU A 159 0.63 -18.54 -18.22
CA LEU A 159 1.08 -19.10 -16.94
C LEU A 159 1.03 -20.63 -16.90
N THR A 160 -0.06 -21.26 -17.35
CA THR A 160 -0.20 -22.73 -17.42
C THR A 160 0.78 -23.37 -18.42
N TRP A 161 1.23 -22.62 -19.42
CA TRP A 161 2.05 -23.15 -20.51
C TRP A 161 3.54 -22.82 -20.41
N LEU A 162 4.00 -22.10 -19.38
CA LEU A 162 5.38 -21.63 -19.16
C LEU A 162 6.41 -22.77 -18.94
N ALA A 163 6.61 -23.57 -19.99
CA ALA A 163 7.88 -24.12 -20.46
C ALA A 163 8.28 -23.42 -21.78
N ILE A 164 7.96 -22.13 -21.89
CA ILE A 164 7.91 -21.41 -23.15
C ILE A 164 9.33 -21.09 -23.67
N PRO A 165 9.64 -21.38 -24.94
CA PRO A 165 10.89 -20.95 -25.58
C PRO A 165 10.98 -19.42 -25.63
N ALA A 166 12.19 -18.87 -25.51
CA ALA A 166 12.48 -17.43 -25.48
C ALA A 166 11.82 -16.60 -26.62
N CYS A 167 11.44 -17.23 -27.73
CA CYS A 167 10.76 -16.56 -28.86
C CYS A 167 9.37 -16.01 -28.53
N VAL A 168 8.68 -16.52 -27.50
CA VAL A 168 7.35 -16.02 -27.12
C VAL A 168 7.43 -14.79 -26.23
N ALA A 169 8.54 -14.59 -25.51
CA ALA A 169 8.81 -13.37 -24.76
C ALA A 169 8.79 -12.11 -25.66
N GLU A 170 9.05 -12.29 -26.96
CA GLU A 170 8.99 -11.22 -27.97
C GLU A 170 7.56 -10.77 -28.31
N TYR A 171 6.55 -11.63 -28.13
CA TYR A 171 5.14 -11.30 -28.38
C TYR A 171 4.47 -10.61 -27.19
N PHE A 172 5.16 -10.56 -26.05
CA PHE A 172 4.64 -10.04 -24.80
C PHE A 172 5.52 -8.93 -24.17
N PRO A 173 5.92 -7.90 -24.95
CA PRO A 173 6.90 -6.90 -24.52
C PRO A 173 6.38 -5.96 -23.42
N TYR A 174 5.07 -5.94 -23.16
CA TYR A 174 4.44 -5.03 -22.19
C TYR A 174 4.47 -5.55 -20.75
N TRP A 175 5.01 -6.75 -20.50
CA TRP A 175 4.72 -7.51 -19.27
C TRP A 175 5.88 -7.63 -18.29
N ARG A 176 7.03 -7.07 -18.63
CA ARG A 176 8.03 -6.77 -17.62
C ARG A 176 7.45 -5.66 -16.76
N PRO A 177 7.49 -5.74 -15.41
CA PRO A 177 7.46 -4.54 -14.60
C PRO A 177 8.57 -3.69 -15.18
N VAL A 178 8.20 -2.68 -15.97
CA VAL A 178 9.18 -1.78 -16.56
C VAL A 178 9.84 -1.21 -15.32
N PRO A 179 11.13 -1.50 -15.09
CA PRO A 179 11.83 -0.88 -13.97
C PRO A 179 11.51 0.59 -14.08
N GLU A 180 11.04 1.20 -12.99
CA GLU A 180 10.66 2.61 -13.02
C GLU A 180 11.75 3.34 -13.80
N SER A 181 11.33 3.97 -14.90
CA SER A 181 12.30 4.58 -15.79
C SER A 181 13.19 5.48 -14.93
N PRO A 182 14.51 5.44 -15.07
CA PRO A 182 15.37 6.40 -14.36
C PRO A 182 15.01 7.85 -14.75
N PHE A 183 14.20 8.01 -15.80
CA PHE A 183 13.64 9.24 -16.30
C PHE A 183 12.11 9.31 -16.12
N ILE A 184 11.48 8.49 -15.26
CA ILE A 184 10.02 8.52 -14.99
C ILE A 184 9.61 9.95 -14.64
N THR A 185 10.50 10.63 -13.94
CA THR A 185 10.34 11.99 -13.52
C THR A 185 10.39 13.01 -14.65
N SER A 186 11.02 12.69 -15.77
CA SER A 186 11.05 13.51 -16.99
C SER A 186 9.87 13.25 -17.93
N THR A 187 9.06 12.22 -17.67
CA THR A 187 7.94 11.88 -18.56
C THR A 187 6.87 12.96 -18.52
N GLU A 188 6.25 13.23 -19.67
CA GLU A 188 5.16 14.22 -19.77
C GLU A 188 4.03 13.92 -18.76
N PRO A 189 3.55 12.67 -18.59
CA PRO A 189 2.48 12.39 -17.63
C PRO A 189 2.88 12.65 -16.19
N TYR A 190 4.12 12.34 -15.80
CA TYR A 190 4.64 12.67 -14.49
C TYR A 190 4.65 14.19 -14.32
N GLN A 191 5.35 14.92 -15.19
CA GLN A 191 5.46 16.37 -15.16
C GLN A 191 4.11 17.10 -15.22
N ALA A 192 3.12 16.58 -15.94
CA ALA A 192 1.76 17.11 -15.98
C ALA A 192 1.08 17.01 -14.60
N ARG A 193 1.22 15.88 -13.91
CA ARG A 193 0.68 15.71 -12.55
C ARG A 193 1.36 16.65 -11.55
N TYR A 194 2.68 16.85 -11.66
CA TYR A 194 3.40 17.79 -10.79
C TYR A 194 3.03 19.25 -11.05
N ARG A 195 2.89 19.64 -12.33
CA ARG A 195 2.36 20.96 -12.70
C ARG A 195 0.97 21.15 -12.10
N ARG A 196 0.10 20.15 -12.24
CA ARG A 196 -1.24 20.18 -11.64
C ARG A 196 -1.18 20.32 -10.12
N LEU A 197 -0.30 19.60 -9.43
CA LEU A 197 -0.11 19.74 -7.98
C LEU A 197 0.35 21.17 -7.62
N LYS A 198 1.33 21.72 -8.32
CA LYS A 198 1.81 23.11 -8.13
C LYS A 198 0.65 24.11 -8.27
N ASP A 199 -0.17 23.99 -9.31
CA ASP A 199 -1.29 24.90 -9.57
C ASP A 199 -2.32 24.89 -8.43
N VAL A 200 -2.64 23.71 -7.90
CA VAL A 200 -3.65 23.58 -6.85
C VAL A 200 -3.10 23.75 -5.44
N PHE A 201 -1.77 23.75 -5.23
CA PHE A 201 -1.14 23.76 -3.91
C PHE A 201 -1.55 24.96 -3.05
N SER A 202 -1.80 26.11 -3.69
CA SER A 202 -2.31 27.31 -3.05
C SER A 202 -3.67 27.10 -2.36
N THR A 203 -4.51 26.23 -2.91
CA THR A 203 -5.84 25.89 -2.38
C THR A 203 -5.79 24.85 -1.26
N ILE A 204 -4.67 24.13 -1.12
CA ILE A 204 -4.46 23.11 -0.09
C ILE A 204 -4.25 23.79 1.26
N ARG A 205 -4.88 23.25 2.30
CA ARG A 205 -4.77 23.73 3.68
C ARG A 205 -3.81 22.92 4.53
N ASN A 206 -3.72 21.61 4.29
CA ASN A 206 -2.85 20.71 5.04
C ASN A 206 -2.23 19.67 4.10
N VAL A 207 -1.08 19.14 4.48
CA VAL A 207 -0.45 17.97 3.84
C VAL A 207 -0.51 16.79 4.82
N CYS A 208 -0.94 15.63 4.35
CA CYS A 208 -1.02 14.40 5.11
C CYS A 208 -0.29 13.28 4.37
N LEU A 209 0.73 12.70 4.99
CA LEU A 209 1.51 11.59 4.46
C LEU A 209 1.06 10.32 5.16
N ILE A 210 0.59 9.34 4.40
CA ILE A 210 0.05 8.09 4.93
C ILE A 210 0.90 6.94 4.41
N GLY A 211 1.68 6.34 5.30
CA GLY A 211 2.46 5.15 4.97
C GLY A 211 3.50 5.32 3.86
N TYR A 212 3.89 6.56 3.55
CA TYR A 212 4.93 6.89 2.58
C TYR A 212 6.22 7.26 3.31
N SER A 213 7.36 6.73 2.85
CA SER A 213 8.65 6.87 3.54
C SER A 213 9.73 7.56 2.71
N PHE A 214 9.46 7.92 1.45
CA PHE A 214 10.46 8.46 0.51
C PHE A 214 11.75 7.65 0.52
N GLY A 215 11.65 6.33 0.38
CA GLY A 215 12.87 5.54 0.26
C GLY A 215 13.74 5.39 1.51
N ALA A 216 13.26 5.73 2.71
CA ALA A 216 14.03 5.61 3.97
C ALA A 216 14.63 4.21 4.25
N TRP A 217 14.24 3.18 3.49
CA TRP A 217 14.70 1.80 3.59
C TRP A 217 15.50 1.32 2.35
N GLY A 218 16.02 2.24 1.53
CA GLY A 218 16.83 1.94 0.33
C GLY A 218 16.16 2.33 -1.00
N GLY A 219 15.55 3.52 -1.05
CA GLY A 219 14.71 3.98 -2.17
C GLY A 219 15.45 4.32 -3.47
N GLY A 220 14.63 4.53 -4.51
CA GLY A 220 15.04 4.95 -5.85
C GLY A 220 15.11 6.46 -6.04
N ILE A 221 15.45 6.88 -7.26
CA ILE A 221 15.58 8.30 -7.67
C ILE A 221 14.23 9.03 -7.57
N ASP A 222 13.14 8.33 -7.88
CA ASP A 222 11.73 8.75 -7.80
C ASP A 222 11.31 9.21 -6.40
N ASP A 223 11.71 8.47 -5.37
CA ASP A 223 11.42 8.77 -3.97
C ASP A 223 12.16 10.04 -3.52
N ALA A 224 13.40 10.23 -3.98
CA ALA A 224 14.19 11.43 -3.70
C ALA A 224 13.61 12.66 -4.39
N GLU A 225 13.22 12.55 -5.66
CA GLU A 225 12.60 13.65 -6.38
C GLU A 225 11.22 14.02 -5.83
N SER A 226 10.41 13.04 -5.46
CA SER A 226 9.11 13.27 -4.82
C SER A 226 9.27 13.94 -3.46
N PHE A 227 10.32 13.60 -2.71
CA PHE A 227 10.70 14.29 -1.49
C PHE A 227 11.09 15.74 -1.74
N GLU A 228 12.04 15.99 -2.64
CA GLU A 228 12.50 17.33 -3.00
C GLU A 228 11.33 18.22 -3.43
N MET A 229 10.50 17.72 -4.36
CA MET A 229 9.32 18.40 -4.87
C MET A 229 8.34 18.80 -3.77
N LEU A 230 8.05 17.90 -2.82
CA LEU A 230 7.20 18.23 -1.69
C LEU A 230 7.84 19.29 -0.79
N THR A 231 9.14 19.14 -0.49
CA THR A 231 9.85 20.09 0.37
C THR A 231 9.93 21.48 -0.26
N ASP A 232 10.09 21.58 -1.57
CA ASP A 232 10.12 22.85 -2.29
C ASP A 232 8.75 23.54 -2.28
N LEU A 233 7.67 22.78 -2.50
CA LEU A 233 6.31 23.29 -2.35
C LEU A 233 6.05 23.84 -0.95
N LEU A 234 6.49 23.11 0.09
CA LEU A 234 6.31 23.51 1.49
C LEU A 234 7.19 24.68 1.90
N ARG A 235 8.42 24.80 1.37
CA ARG A 235 9.26 25.99 1.57
C ARG A 235 8.66 27.23 0.92
N TRP A 236 8.10 27.08 -0.29
CA TRP A 236 7.46 28.17 -1.00
C TRP A 236 6.13 28.60 -0.37
N GLN A 237 5.30 27.64 0.02
CA GLN A 237 4.02 27.87 0.69
C GLN A 237 3.88 26.95 1.91
N PRO A 238 4.32 27.39 3.09
CA PRO A 238 4.25 26.59 4.31
C PRO A 238 2.83 26.11 4.62
N LYS A 239 2.67 24.79 4.79
CA LYS A 239 1.42 24.14 5.21
C LYS A 239 1.70 23.25 6.42
N PRO A 240 0.75 23.08 7.35
CA PRO A 240 0.85 22.04 8.38
C PRO A 240 0.99 20.65 7.73
N VAL A 241 1.98 19.88 8.19
CA VAL A 241 2.27 18.53 7.69
C VAL A 241 1.96 17.51 8.77
N LEU A 242 1.17 16.49 8.43
CA LEU A 242 0.87 15.34 9.28
C LEU A 242 1.49 14.09 8.67
N VAL A 243 2.19 13.29 9.48
CA VAL A 243 2.69 11.97 9.11
C VAL A 243 1.90 10.92 9.89
N VAL A 244 1.17 10.08 9.16
CA VAL A 244 0.46 8.91 9.67
C VAL A 244 1.25 7.66 9.28
N ASN A 245 1.96 7.12 10.25
CA ASN A 245 2.85 5.97 10.08
C ASN A 245 3.06 5.33 11.46
N PRO A 246 3.18 4.00 11.61
CA PRO A 246 3.52 3.37 12.89
C PRO A 246 4.77 3.96 13.54
N GLU A 247 5.79 4.30 12.74
CA GLU A 247 7.07 4.85 13.19
C GLU A 247 7.37 6.17 12.46
N PRO A 248 6.68 7.27 12.82
CA PRO A 248 6.72 8.49 12.03
C PRO A 248 7.98 9.33 12.29
N TYR A 249 8.74 9.05 13.34
CA TYR A 249 9.77 9.94 13.89
C TYR A 249 10.92 10.24 12.92
N ASN A 250 11.40 9.23 12.19
CA ASN A 250 12.49 9.43 11.22
C ASN A 250 12.07 10.38 10.10
N LEU A 251 10.86 10.19 9.56
CA LEU A 251 10.32 11.04 8.51
C LEU A 251 10.01 12.45 9.01
N ILE A 252 9.52 12.57 10.25
CA ILE A 252 9.32 13.87 10.90
C ILE A 252 10.64 14.62 10.97
N TYR A 253 11.70 14.01 11.52
CA TYR A 253 13.01 14.64 11.65
C TYR A 253 13.57 15.09 10.29
N LEU A 254 13.48 14.20 9.29
CA LEU A 254 13.92 14.49 7.93
C LEU A 254 13.18 15.67 7.31
N LEU A 255 11.85 15.70 7.43
CA LEU A 255 11.02 16.79 6.92
C LEU A 255 11.33 18.09 7.69
N GLU A 256 11.28 18.09 9.03
CA GLU A 256 11.55 19.28 9.84
C GLU A 256 12.90 19.93 9.50
N GLY A 257 13.95 19.12 9.31
CA GLY A 257 15.26 19.61 8.85
C GLY A 257 15.23 20.23 7.45
N SER A 258 14.42 19.68 6.55
CA SER A 258 14.35 20.09 5.14
C SER A 258 13.48 21.32 4.90
N ILE A 259 12.35 21.44 5.61
CA ILE A 259 11.36 22.52 5.43
C ILE A 259 11.40 23.58 6.54
N LYS A 260 12.18 23.37 7.61
CA LYS A 260 12.38 24.30 8.73
C LYS A 260 11.08 24.73 9.43
N GLN A 261 10.11 23.82 9.50
CA GLN A 261 8.85 24.02 10.24
C GLN A 261 8.48 22.75 10.99
N LYS A 262 7.62 22.87 11.99
CA LYS A 262 7.12 21.74 12.78
C LYS A 262 6.33 20.76 11.91
N VAL A 263 6.58 19.47 12.10
CA VAL A 263 5.83 18.37 11.47
C VAL A 263 5.14 17.55 12.56
N PHE A 264 3.89 17.17 12.30
CA PHE A 264 3.05 16.47 13.26
C PHE A 264 3.08 14.96 13.01
N GLY A 265 3.24 14.17 14.06
CA GLY A 265 3.21 12.70 14.00
C GLY A 265 1.92 12.09 14.53
N LEU A 266 1.43 11.06 13.86
CA LEU A 266 0.38 10.18 14.33
C LEU A 266 0.88 8.72 14.26
N PRO A 267 1.48 8.20 15.36
CA PRO A 267 2.11 6.88 15.40
C PRO A 267 1.06 5.77 15.43
N CYS A 268 0.54 5.39 14.26
CA CYS A 268 -0.50 4.37 14.13
C CYS A 268 -0.51 3.72 12.74
N LYS A 269 -1.09 2.52 12.65
CA LYS A 269 -1.31 1.82 11.38
C LYS A 269 -2.56 2.37 10.68
N TRP A 270 -2.44 2.74 9.40
CA TRP A 270 -3.52 3.37 8.63
C TRP A 270 -4.78 2.49 8.50
N ASN A 271 -4.61 1.20 8.26
CA ASN A 271 -5.72 0.24 8.18
C ASN A 271 -6.54 0.18 9.48
N ILE A 272 -5.90 0.29 10.64
CA ILE A 272 -6.58 0.28 11.94
C ILE A 272 -7.26 1.62 12.20
N LEU A 273 -6.56 2.74 11.93
CA LEU A 273 -7.16 4.06 12.03
C LEU A 273 -8.39 4.21 11.13
N SER A 274 -8.32 3.72 9.90
CA SER A 274 -9.44 3.76 8.95
C SER A 274 -10.64 2.97 9.45
N LYS A 275 -10.43 1.76 10.01
CA LYS A 275 -11.49 0.97 10.66
C LYS A 275 -12.08 1.70 11.87
N PHE A 276 -11.25 2.34 12.68
CA PHE A 276 -11.69 3.11 13.85
C PHE A 276 -12.59 4.29 13.45
N ILE A 277 -12.33 4.93 12.30
CA ILE A 277 -13.16 6.00 11.75
C ILE A 277 -14.45 5.42 11.15
N ALA A 278 -14.34 4.38 10.32
CA ALA A 278 -15.47 3.78 9.60
C ALA A 278 -16.56 3.23 10.54
N THR A 279 -16.15 2.70 11.70
CA THR A 279 -17.07 2.17 12.71
C THR A 279 -17.84 3.26 13.48
N GLY A 280 -17.53 4.54 13.24
CA GLY A 280 -18.09 5.67 13.97
C GLY A 280 -17.57 5.83 15.40
N LEU A 281 -16.69 4.91 15.86
CA LEU A 281 -16.07 4.99 17.18
C LEU A 281 -15.22 6.26 17.32
N PHE A 282 -14.50 6.65 16.26
CA PHE A 282 -13.77 7.90 16.23
C PHE A 282 -14.63 9.10 16.65
N HIS A 283 -15.82 9.27 16.07
CA HIS A 283 -16.68 10.40 16.40
C HIS A 283 -17.23 10.30 17.84
N LYS A 284 -17.71 9.12 18.24
CA LYS A 284 -18.25 8.88 19.58
C LYS A 284 -17.22 9.15 20.66
N THR A 285 -16.01 8.60 20.51
CA THR A 285 -14.90 8.80 21.43
C THR A 285 -14.47 10.26 21.47
N TYR A 286 -14.44 10.95 20.32
CA TYR A 286 -14.07 12.37 20.28
C TYR A 286 -15.01 13.21 21.14
N LEU A 287 -16.33 13.02 20.99
CA LEU A 287 -17.34 13.70 21.81
C LEU A 287 -17.23 13.32 23.30
N ALA A 288 -17.14 12.02 23.60
CA ALA A 288 -17.03 11.52 24.98
C ALA A 288 -15.74 11.97 25.68
N SER A 289 -14.68 12.23 24.92
CA SER A 289 -13.42 12.73 25.47
C SER A 289 -13.50 14.16 25.99
N ALA A 290 -14.55 14.93 25.61
CA ALA A 290 -14.66 16.37 25.87
C ALA A 290 -13.40 17.14 25.43
N GLY A 291 -12.78 16.72 24.31
CA GLY A 291 -11.55 17.31 23.79
C GLY A 291 -10.26 16.79 24.45
N SER A 292 -10.35 15.84 25.40
CA SER A 292 -9.17 15.22 26.02
C SER A 292 -8.43 14.31 25.04
N ILE A 293 -7.33 14.81 24.48
CA ILE A 293 -6.39 14.04 23.65
C ILE A 293 -5.96 12.73 24.31
N LYS A 294 -5.76 12.73 25.64
CA LYS A 294 -5.34 11.53 26.39
C LYS A 294 -6.41 10.45 26.37
N ARG A 295 -7.66 10.80 26.65
CA ARG A 295 -8.79 9.85 26.60
C ARG A 295 -9.01 9.34 25.18
N PHE A 296 -8.95 10.24 24.20
CA PHE A 296 -9.11 9.86 22.80
C PHE A 296 -8.02 8.88 22.34
N THR A 297 -6.77 9.16 22.68
CA THR A 297 -5.63 8.27 22.40
C THR A 297 -5.82 6.92 23.07
N TYR A 298 -6.25 6.89 24.34
CA TYR A 298 -6.47 5.64 25.06
C TYR A 298 -7.51 4.74 24.36
N SER A 299 -8.64 5.30 23.94
CA SER A 299 -9.66 4.54 23.21
C SER A 299 -9.17 4.03 21.86
N PHE A 300 -8.38 4.82 21.13
CA PHE A 300 -7.76 4.35 19.90
C PHE A 300 -6.81 3.17 20.17
N LEU A 301 -5.95 3.27 21.19
CA LEU A 301 -5.01 2.20 21.54
C LEU A 301 -5.75 0.91 21.96
N ARG A 302 -6.84 1.03 22.71
CA ARG A 302 -7.70 -0.13 23.03
C ARG A 302 -8.31 -0.77 21.79
N PHE A 303 -8.70 0.03 20.81
CA PHE A 303 -9.20 -0.48 19.54
C PHE A 303 -8.10 -1.17 18.73
N ASP A 304 -6.88 -0.63 18.73
CA ASP A 304 -5.70 -1.23 18.08
C ASP A 304 -5.33 -2.59 18.70
N GLU A 305 -5.31 -2.68 20.04
CA GLU A 305 -5.14 -3.93 20.79
C GLU A 305 -6.19 -4.97 20.36
N PHE A 306 -7.47 -4.60 20.41
CA PHE A 306 -8.58 -5.46 19.99
C PHE A 306 -8.44 -5.94 18.54
N MET A 307 -8.10 -5.05 17.61
CA MET A 307 -7.93 -5.41 16.20
C MET A 307 -6.73 -6.35 15.99
N SER A 308 -5.67 -6.21 16.80
CA SER A 308 -4.51 -7.09 16.73
C SER A 308 -4.87 -8.50 17.19
N GLU A 309 -5.53 -8.64 18.35
CA GLU A 309 -6.04 -9.92 18.85
C GLU A 309 -7.04 -10.58 17.88
N TYR A 310 -7.92 -9.78 17.28
CA TYR A 310 -8.88 -10.27 16.28
C TYR A 310 -8.17 -10.84 15.05
N ASN A 311 -7.19 -10.13 14.50
CA ASN A 311 -6.47 -10.61 13.33
C ASN A 311 -5.66 -11.88 13.62
N GLU A 312 -5.09 -12.02 14.81
CA GLU A 312 -4.40 -13.24 15.24
C GLU A 312 -5.37 -14.44 15.28
N ARG A 313 -6.54 -14.28 15.90
CA ARG A 313 -7.57 -15.33 15.94
C ARG A 313 -8.14 -15.68 14.57
N MET A 314 -8.29 -14.70 13.67
CA MET A 314 -8.78 -14.93 12.31
C MET A 314 -7.75 -15.64 11.42
N LEU A 315 -6.47 -15.62 11.79
CA LEU A 315 -5.46 -16.46 11.12
C LEU A 315 -5.52 -17.93 11.58
N GLU A 316 -6.14 -18.20 12.74
CA GLU A 316 -6.36 -19.54 13.28
C GLU A 316 -7.65 -20.20 12.79
N TYR A 317 -8.62 -19.43 12.29
CA TYR A 317 -9.90 -19.92 11.79
C TYR A 317 -10.04 -19.78 10.26
N ASP A 318 -10.49 -20.85 9.60
CA ASP A 318 -10.79 -20.85 8.17
C ASP A 318 -11.89 -19.82 7.83
N ARG A 319 -11.75 -19.13 6.69
CA ARG A 319 -12.38 -17.82 6.35
C ARG A 319 -13.91 -17.78 6.22
N SER A 320 -14.63 -18.80 6.66
CA SER A 320 -16.07 -18.94 6.42
C SER A 320 -17.00 -18.19 7.40
N ASP A 321 -16.48 -17.53 8.44
CA ASP A 321 -17.33 -16.99 9.53
C ASP A 321 -17.03 -15.52 9.96
N VAL A 322 -16.52 -14.71 9.04
CA VAL A 322 -16.01 -13.34 9.28
C VAL A 322 -17.10 -12.38 9.81
N ASP A 323 -18.33 -12.46 9.29
CA ASP A 323 -19.41 -11.51 9.60
C ASP A 323 -20.07 -11.76 10.97
N THR A 324 -20.02 -13.00 11.47
CA THR A 324 -20.61 -13.38 12.76
C THR A 324 -19.78 -12.84 13.93
N VAL A 325 -18.45 -12.86 13.81
CA VAL A 325 -17.53 -12.45 14.88
C VAL A 325 -17.50 -10.93 15.04
N LEU A 326 -17.57 -10.16 13.95
CA LEU A 326 -17.65 -8.70 14.02
C LEU A 326 -18.88 -8.27 14.84
N ARG A 327 -20.06 -8.86 14.58
CA ARG A 327 -21.29 -8.55 15.31
C ARG A 327 -21.24 -8.89 16.81
N GLN A 328 -20.50 -9.92 17.19
CA GLN A 328 -20.36 -10.34 18.59
C GLN A 328 -19.35 -9.48 19.37
N GLY A 329 -18.21 -9.12 18.76
CA GLY A 329 -17.20 -8.26 19.39
C GLY A 329 -17.75 -6.86 19.73
N PHE A 330 -18.61 -6.31 18.88
CA PHE A 330 -19.23 -4.99 19.12
C PHE A 330 -20.17 -4.93 20.33
N LYS A 331 -20.74 -6.07 20.79
CA LYS A 331 -21.60 -6.09 21.99
C LYS A 331 -20.82 -5.93 23.29
N MET A 332 -19.52 -6.23 23.33
CA MET A 332 -18.70 -6.10 24.53
C MET A 332 -18.29 -4.64 24.85
N TYR A 333 -18.32 -3.74 23.87
CA TYR A 333 -17.87 -2.34 24.04
C TYR A 333 -19.02 -1.32 24.10
N GLN A 334 -20.26 -1.78 24.29
CA GLN A 334 -21.44 -0.92 24.47
C GLN A 334 -21.82 -0.67 25.94
N TYR A 335 -20.97 -1.08 26.89
CA TYR A 335 -21.16 -0.83 28.33
C TYR A 335 -20.11 0.14 28.89
#